data_AF-A0A4R6KCJ8-F1
#
_entry.id   AF-A0A4R6KCJ8-F1
#
_cell.length_a   1.000
_cell.length_b   1.000
_cell.length_c   1.000
_cell.angle_alpha   90.00
_cell.angle_beta   90.00
_cell.angle_gamma   90.00
#
_symmetry.space_group_name_H-M   'P 1'
#
loop_
_entity.id
_entity.type
_entity.pdbx_description
1 polymer ?
#
loop_
_entity_poly.entity_id
_entity_poly.type
_entity_poly.pdbx_seq_one_letter_code
_entity_poly.pdbx_strand_id
1 'polypeptide(L)'
;MTEPADLQPDLDVQPAPAGHERPCGVDDLTVAAVGTLTDAMETAIRARGHLYAFHQLTGRADHRLDDAVKLLRQAGHHDLADRITTELVGRNVIPGHWTFRIIEEYDDHYYGPFADLEKQARDQLTGGKRHLNEAEMKQRRVTPGHPGHEI
;
A
#
# COMPACT_ATOMS: atom_id res chain seq x y z
N MET A 1 15.02 34.86 49.00
CA MET A 1 14.79 33.40 49.16
C MET A 1 13.44 33.15 48.52
N THR A 2 13.44 32.95 47.22
CA THR A 2 12.23 32.76 46.41
C THR A 2 12.11 31.27 46.20
N GLU A 3 10.97 30.70 46.60
CA GLU A 3 10.68 29.27 46.49
C GLU A 3 10.88 28.77 45.04
N PRO A 4 11.32 27.51 44.85
CA PRO A 4 11.35 26.94 43.52
C PRO A 4 9.91 26.77 43.04
N ALA A 5 9.63 27.27 41.84
CA ALA A 5 8.35 27.03 41.18
C ALA A 5 8.09 25.51 41.13
N ASP A 6 6.95 25.11 41.68
CA ASP A 6 6.38 23.77 41.52
C ASP A 6 6.55 23.30 40.08
N LEU A 7 7.25 22.18 39.91
CA LEU A 7 7.18 21.37 38.71
C LEU A 7 5.71 20.95 38.56
N GLN A 8 5.01 21.56 37.60
CA GLN A 8 3.65 21.17 37.26
C GLN A 8 3.60 19.65 36.99
N PRO A 9 2.61 18.94 37.56
CA PRO A 9 2.44 17.52 37.33
C PRO A 9 2.12 17.27 35.85
N ASP A 10 2.53 16.10 35.36
CA ASP A 10 2.36 15.57 34.01
C ASP A 10 1.33 16.32 33.15
N LEU A 11 1.80 17.03 32.13
CA LEU A 11 0.97 17.48 31.01
C LEU A 11 0.08 16.30 30.61
N ASP A 12 -1.25 16.47 30.64
CA ASP A 12 -2.25 15.46 30.26
C ASP A 12 -1.85 14.74 28.98
N VAL A 13 -1.10 13.64 29.12
CA VAL A 13 -0.73 12.79 28.00
C VAL A 13 -2.03 12.14 27.60
N GLN A 14 -2.57 12.60 26.48
CA GLN A 14 -3.77 12.04 25.90
C GLN A 14 -3.60 10.52 25.79
N PRO A 15 -4.63 9.71 26.07
CA PRO A 15 -4.50 8.26 25.98
C PRO A 15 -4.16 7.84 24.55
N ALA A 16 -3.48 6.70 24.38
CA ALA A 16 -3.27 6.15 23.05
C ALA A 16 -4.62 5.84 22.38
N PRO A 17 -4.74 5.93 21.04
CA PRO A 17 -5.91 5.45 20.33
C PRO A 17 -6.29 4.03 20.74
N ALA A 18 -7.58 3.79 20.96
CA ALA A 18 -8.06 2.50 21.44
C ALA A 18 -7.54 1.34 20.56
N GLY A 19 -6.98 0.31 21.20
CA GLY A 19 -6.38 -0.83 20.51
C GLY A 19 -4.94 -0.61 20.02
N HIS A 20 -4.40 0.61 20.15
CA HIS A 20 -3.05 0.99 19.74
C HIS A 20 -2.14 1.33 20.94
N GLU A 21 -2.45 0.82 22.13
CA GLU A 21 -1.60 0.98 23.31
C GLU A 21 -0.31 0.18 23.14
N ARG A 22 0.85 0.79 23.38
CA ARG A 22 2.13 0.09 23.29
C ARG A 22 2.19 -1.09 24.28
N PRO A 23 2.60 -2.31 23.86
CA PRO A 23 2.79 -3.42 24.78
C PRO A 23 3.92 -3.12 25.80
N CYS A 24 3.77 -3.66 27.01
CA CYS A 24 4.77 -3.48 28.07
C CYS A 24 6.13 -4.04 27.65
N GLY A 25 7.21 -3.26 27.90
CA GLY A 25 8.59 -3.67 27.61
C GLY A 25 9.06 -3.47 26.17
N VAL A 26 8.22 -2.95 25.28
CA VAL A 26 8.61 -2.59 23.91
C VAL A 26 9.25 -1.19 23.91
N ASP A 27 10.47 -1.07 23.36
CA ASP A 27 11.17 0.20 23.25
C ASP A 27 10.78 1.01 21.99
N ASP A 28 11.13 2.30 21.98
CA ASP A 28 10.83 3.21 20.87
C ASP A 28 11.46 2.74 19.55
N LEU A 29 12.66 2.16 19.60
CA LEU A 29 13.38 1.72 18.41
C LEU A 29 12.66 0.55 17.75
N THR A 30 12.11 -0.37 18.53
CA THR A 30 11.31 -1.50 18.07
C THR A 30 10.01 -1.02 17.43
N VAL A 31 9.31 -0.06 18.07
CA VAL A 31 8.11 0.57 17.48
C VAL A 31 8.43 1.23 16.15
N ALA A 32 9.52 2.00 16.07
CA ALA A 32 9.96 2.66 14.84
C ALA A 32 10.39 1.68 13.74
N ALA A 33 11.08 0.59 14.10
CA ALA A 33 11.52 -0.43 13.16
C ALA A 33 10.33 -1.19 12.55
N VAL A 34 9.37 -1.62 13.37
CA VAL A 34 8.14 -2.26 12.88
C VAL A 34 7.31 -1.29 12.04
N GLY A 35 7.18 -0.03 12.48
CA GLY A 35 6.50 1.01 11.69
C GLY A 35 7.14 1.21 10.32
N THR A 36 8.47 1.25 10.26
CA THR A 36 9.21 1.38 8.99
C THR A 36 9.04 0.15 8.09
N LEU A 37 8.99 -1.06 8.67
CA LEU A 37 8.70 -2.28 7.91
C LEU A 37 7.27 -2.27 7.35
N THR A 38 6.28 -1.82 8.14
CA THR A 38 4.90 -1.66 7.70
C THR A 38 4.81 -0.60 6.58
N ASP A 39 5.48 0.54 6.69
CA ASP A 39 5.52 1.57 5.64
C ASP A 39 6.13 1.04 4.33
N ALA A 40 7.19 0.24 4.42
CA ALA A 40 7.78 -0.42 3.26
C ALA A 40 6.78 -1.42 2.62
N MET A 41 6.01 -2.15 3.42
CA MET A 41 4.95 -3.05 2.93
C MET A 41 3.80 -2.26 2.28
N GLU A 42 3.37 -1.14 2.87
CA GLU A 42 2.37 -0.23 2.27
C GLU A 42 2.82 0.34 0.93
N THR A 43 4.11 0.64 0.80
CA THR A 43 4.71 1.04 -0.47
C THR A 43 4.63 -0.09 -1.50
N ALA A 44 4.90 -1.34 -1.10
CA ALA A 44 4.74 -2.51 -1.97
C ALA A 44 3.25 -2.76 -2.35
N ILE A 45 2.31 -2.49 -1.45
CA ILE A 45 0.85 -2.52 -1.72
C ILE A 45 0.49 -1.50 -2.80
N ARG A 46 1.06 -0.29 -2.75
CA ARG A 46 0.83 0.73 -3.80
C ARG A 46 1.40 0.30 -5.15
N ALA A 47 2.60 -0.28 -5.17
CA ALA A 47 3.18 -0.85 -6.39
C ALA A 47 2.29 -1.96 -6.97
N ARG A 48 1.77 -2.86 -6.12
CA ARG A 48 0.78 -3.88 -6.50
C ARG A 48 -0.46 -3.25 -7.12
N GLY A 49 -1.00 -2.18 -6.52
CA GLY A 49 -2.11 -1.41 -7.07
C GLY A 49 -1.85 -0.87 -8.48
N HIS A 50 -0.62 -0.43 -8.77
CA HIS A 50 -0.24 0.00 -10.11
C HIS A 50 -0.21 -1.15 -11.12
N LEU A 51 0.08 -2.40 -10.72
CA LEU A 51 -0.03 -3.55 -11.62
C LEU A 51 -1.51 -3.84 -11.98
N TYR A 52 -2.44 -3.67 -11.05
CA TYR A 52 -3.88 -3.76 -11.36
C TYR A 52 -4.33 -2.63 -12.29
N ALA A 53 -3.90 -1.40 -12.05
CA ALA A 53 -4.19 -0.28 -12.94
C ALA A 53 -3.61 -0.52 -14.35
N PHE A 54 -2.37 -1.01 -14.43
CA PHE A 54 -1.75 -1.43 -15.69
C PHE A 54 -2.58 -2.49 -16.41
N HIS A 55 -2.98 -3.57 -15.73
CA HIS A 55 -3.84 -4.60 -16.29
C HIS A 55 -5.14 -4.03 -16.88
N GLN A 56 -5.84 -3.20 -16.11
CA GLN A 56 -7.11 -2.59 -16.55
C GLN A 56 -6.94 -1.67 -17.76
N LEU A 57 -5.90 -0.83 -17.75
CA LEU A 57 -5.61 0.09 -18.85
C LEU A 57 -5.22 -0.67 -20.12
N THR A 58 -4.40 -1.71 -20.00
CA THR A 58 -4.02 -2.56 -21.13
C THR A 58 -5.20 -3.34 -21.68
N GLY A 59 -6.05 -3.94 -20.83
CA GLY A 59 -7.26 -4.63 -21.29
C GLY A 59 -8.22 -3.68 -22.01
N ARG A 60 -8.37 -2.45 -21.51
CA ARG A 60 -9.13 -1.41 -22.22
C ARG A 60 -8.51 -1.05 -23.57
N ALA A 61 -7.19 -0.95 -23.67
CA ALA A 61 -6.50 -0.69 -24.92
C ALA A 61 -6.70 -1.84 -25.93
N ASP A 62 -6.65 -3.09 -25.47
CA ASP A 62 -6.89 -4.28 -26.29
C ASP A 62 -8.34 -4.31 -26.85
N HIS A 63 -9.34 -3.97 -26.04
CA HIS A 63 -10.71 -3.81 -26.54
C HIS A 63 -10.85 -2.69 -27.58
N ARG A 64 -10.11 -1.59 -27.41
CA ARG A 64 -10.09 -0.51 -28.40
C ARG A 64 -9.37 -0.91 -29.68
N LEU A 65 -8.38 -1.79 -29.59
CA LEU A 65 -7.70 -2.38 -30.74
C LEU A 65 -8.68 -3.22 -31.57
N ASP A 66 -9.51 -4.05 -30.92
CA ASP A 66 -10.57 -4.81 -31.61
C ASP A 66 -11.50 -3.90 -32.41
N ASP A 67 -11.95 -2.80 -31.80
CA ASP A 67 -12.82 -1.84 -32.47
C ASP A 67 -12.11 -1.15 -33.65
N ALA A 68 -10.84 -0.78 -33.48
CA ALA A 68 -10.03 -0.20 -34.56
C ALA A 68 -9.87 -1.17 -35.74
N VAL A 69 -9.60 -2.45 -35.47
CA VAL A 69 -9.53 -3.51 -36.50
C VAL A 69 -10.86 -3.63 -37.24
N LYS A 70 -12.00 -3.64 -36.54
CA LYS A 70 -13.33 -3.68 -37.18
C LYS A 70 -13.55 -2.47 -38.09
N LEU A 71 -13.22 -1.27 -37.63
CA LEU A 71 -13.36 -0.03 -38.41
C LEU A 71 -12.46 -0.02 -39.64
N LEU A 72 -11.21 -0.48 -39.53
CA LEU A 72 -10.29 -0.60 -40.66
C LEU A 72 -10.84 -1.55 -41.74
N ARG A 73 -11.43 -2.68 -41.33
CA ARG A 73 -12.09 -3.61 -42.26
C ARG A 73 -13.29 -2.97 -42.95
N GLN A 74 -14.14 -2.26 -42.21
CA GLN A 74 -15.30 -1.56 -42.77
C GLN A 74 -14.89 -0.45 -43.76
N ALA A 75 -13.75 0.19 -43.54
CA ALA A 75 -13.18 1.20 -44.42
C ALA A 75 -12.45 0.60 -45.65
N GLY A 76 -12.38 -0.73 -45.78
CA GLY A 76 -11.72 -1.41 -46.91
C GLY A 76 -10.21 -1.63 -46.73
N HIS A 77 -9.64 -1.32 -45.56
CA HIS A 77 -8.21 -1.49 -45.26
C HIS A 77 -7.92 -2.89 -44.69
N HIS A 78 -8.25 -3.93 -45.44
CA HIS A 78 -8.18 -5.32 -44.98
C HIS A 78 -6.75 -5.78 -44.63
N ASP A 79 -5.77 -5.53 -45.51
CA ASP A 79 -4.39 -5.98 -45.30
C ASP A 79 -3.77 -5.40 -44.01
N LEU A 80 -4.08 -4.13 -43.72
CA LEU A 80 -3.60 -3.49 -42.50
C LEU A 80 -4.32 -4.04 -41.27
N ALA A 81 -5.64 -4.25 -41.35
CA ALA A 81 -6.40 -4.88 -40.28
C ALA A 81 -5.88 -6.29 -39.98
N ASP A 82 -5.59 -7.10 -41.00
CA ASP A 82 -5.04 -8.45 -40.86
C ASP A 82 -3.68 -8.42 -40.18
N ARG A 83 -2.76 -7.56 -40.64
CA ARG A 83 -1.45 -7.42 -40.01
C ARG A 83 -1.54 -7.01 -38.54
N ILE A 84 -2.39 -6.04 -38.21
CA ILE A 84 -2.60 -5.60 -36.82
C ILE A 84 -3.15 -6.75 -35.97
N THR A 85 -4.15 -7.48 -36.48
CA THR A 85 -4.69 -8.66 -35.80
C THR A 85 -3.59 -9.69 -35.54
N THR A 86 -2.78 -10.04 -36.54
CA THR A 86 -1.71 -11.03 -36.41
C THR A 86 -0.63 -10.61 -35.40
N GLU A 87 -0.27 -9.32 -35.38
CA GLU A 87 0.88 -8.84 -34.61
C GLU A 87 0.55 -8.45 -33.17
N LEU A 88 -0.67 -7.97 -32.91
CA LEU A 88 -1.04 -7.34 -31.63
C LEU A 88 -2.14 -8.07 -30.88
N VAL A 89 -3.16 -8.60 -31.54
CA VAL A 89 -4.29 -9.24 -30.83
C VAL A 89 -3.82 -10.54 -30.18
N GLY A 90 -4.04 -10.65 -28.87
CA GLY A 90 -3.57 -11.79 -28.08
C GLY A 90 -2.05 -11.81 -27.80
N ARG A 91 -1.33 -10.73 -28.17
CA ARG A 91 0.11 -10.62 -27.89
C ARG A 91 0.35 -10.44 -26.39
N ASN A 92 1.29 -11.20 -25.84
CA ASN A 92 1.78 -10.97 -24.47
C ASN A 92 2.46 -9.60 -24.36
N VAL A 93 2.24 -8.90 -23.25
CA VAL A 93 2.83 -7.57 -22.98
C VAL A 93 4.33 -7.64 -22.69
N ILE A 94 4.79 -8.77 -22.18
CA ILE A 94 6.18 -9.14 -21.93
C ILE A 94 6.33 -10.61 -22.37
N PRO A 95 7.49 -11.06 -22.90
CA PRO A 95 7.66 -12.45 -23.30
C PRO A 95 7.18 -13.44 -22.23
N GLY A 96 6.21 -14.30 -22.57
CA GLY A 96 5.63 -15.30 -21.66
C GLY A 96 4.59 -14.79 -20.66
N HIS A 97 4.28 -13.49 -20.64
CA HIS A 97 3.43 -12.89 -19.61
C HIS A 97 2.29 -12.07 -20.21
N TRP A 98 1.07 -12.56 -19.99
CA TRP A 98 -0.13 -11.74 -20.04
C TRP A 98 -0.23 -10.90 -18.76
N THR A 99 -1.06 -9.86 -18.77
CA THR A 99 -1.02 -8.83 -17.70
C THR A 99 -1.32 -9.35 -16.30
N PHE A 100 -2.23 -10.33 -16.14
CA PHE A 100 -2.46 -10.95 -14.83
C PHE A 100 -1.32 -11.86 -14.40
N ARG A 101 -0.60 -12.51 -15.33
CA ARG A 101 0.57 -13.32 -14.94
C ARG A 101 1.61 -12.49 -14.21
N ILE A 102 1.79 -11.23 -14.62
CA ILE A 102 2.68 -10.28 -13.94
C ILE A 102 2.20 -10.01 -12.51
N ILE A 103 0.89 -9.88 -12.29
CA ILE A 103 0.31 -9.67 -10.96
C ILE A 103 0.50 -10.93 -10.10
N GLU A 104 0.15 -12.10 -10.63
CA GLU A 104 0.29 -13.38 -9.94
C GLU A 104 1.73 -13.63 -9.51
N GLU A 105 2.69 -13.44 -10.42
CA GLU A 105 4.09 -13.65 -10.07
C GLU A 105 4.65 -12.60 -9.11
N TYR A 106 4.19 -11.34 -9.18
CA TYR A 106 4.53 -10.34 -8.17
C TYR A 106 3.97 -10.74 -6.80
N ASP A 107 2.75 -11.26 -6.79
CA ASP A 107 2.07 -11.72 -5.59
C ASP A 107 2.80 -12.89 -4.94
N ASP A 108 3.13 -13.91 -5.73
CA ASP A 108 3.77 -15.14 -5.25
C ASP A 108 5.23 -14.92 -4.82
N HIS A 109 6.01 -14.12 -5.57
CA HIS A 109 7.45 -14.04 -5.37
C HIS A 109 7.90 -12.88 -4.49
N TYR A 110 7.11 -11.81 -4.37
CA TYR A 110 7.53 -10.61 -3.65
C TYR A 110 6.52 -10.18 -2.58
N TYR A 111 5.27 -9.95 -2.97
CA TYR A 111 4.27 -9.42 -2.05
C TYR A 111 3.92 -10.40 -0.92
N GLY A 112 3.68 -11.68 -1.23
CA GLY A 112 3.31 -12.70 -0.25
C GLY A 112 4.36 -12.86 0.86
N PRO A 113 5.62 -13.18 0.52
CA PRO A 113 6.69 -13.28 1.52
C PRO A 113 6.89 -12.00 2.33
N PHE A 114 6.73 -10.83 1.71
CA PHE A 114 6.83 -9.56 2.41
C PHE A 114 5.67 -9.37 3.41
N ALA A 115 4.42 -9.63 2.99
CA ALA A 115 3.25 -9.57 3.86
C ALA A 115 3.39 -10.49 5.08
N ASP A 116 3.89 -11.71 4.87
CA ASP A 116 4.07 -12.70 5.92
C ASP A 116 5.13 -12.25 6.94
N LEU A 117 6.27 -11.73 6.46
CA LEU A 117 7.35 -11.25 7.33
C LEU A 117 6.97 -9.97 8.09
N GLU A 118 6.26 -9.03 7.47
CA GLU A 118 5.68 -7.87 8.17
C GLU A 118 4.76 -8.32 9.29
N LYS A 119 3.83 -9.22 8.98
CA LYS A 119 2.85 -9.71 9.94
C LYS A 119 3.53 -10.43 11.09
N GLN A 120 4.52 -11.28 10.78
CA GLN A 120 5.30 -11.97 11.79
C GLN A 120 6.02 -10.99 12.72
N ALA A 121 6.73 -9.99 12.17
CA ALA A 121 7.45 -9.00 12.96
C ALA A 121 6.50 -8.20 13.85
N ARG A 122 5.36 -7.75 13.31
CA ARG A 122 4.33 -7.04 14.07
C ARG A 122 3.70 -7.89 15.17
N ASP A 123 3.37 -9.14 14.88
CA ASP A 123 2.79 -10.06 15.88
C ASP A 123 3.78 -10.33 17.03
N GLN A 124 5.06 -10.53 16.71
CA GLN A 124 6.10 -10.86 17.70
C GLN A 124 6.58 -9.66 18.51
N LEU A 125 6.72 -8.49 17.89
CA LEU A 125 7.42 -7.34 18.48
C LEU A 125 6.49 -6.26 19.01
N THR A 126 5.26 -6.16 18.48
CA THR A 126 4.28 -5.13 18.89
C THR A 126 2.93 -5.73 19.26
N GLY A 127 2.87 -7.05 19.50
CA GLY A 127 1.65 -7.74 19.93
C GLY A 127 0.53 -7.69 18.88
N GLY A 128 0.89 -7.63 17.59
CA GLY A 128 -0.05 -7.62 16.47
C GLY A 128 -0.68 -6.25 16.19
N LYS A 129 -0.33 -5.22 16.95
CA LYS A 129 -0.90 -3.86 16.81
C LYS A 129 -0.46 -3.22 15.50
N ARG A 130 -1.45 -2.88 14.67
CA ARG A 130 -1.25 -2.17 13.40
C ARG A 130 -1.01 -0.69 13.68
N HIS A 131 -0.15 -0.05 12.89
CA HIS A 131 0.10 1.40 12.92
C HIS A 131 0.43 1.98 14.30
N LEU A 132 1.18 1.23 15.13
CA LEU A 132 1.50 1.65 16.50
C LEU A 132 2.32 2.96 16.51
N ASN A 133 3.31 3.06 15.61
CA ASN A 133 4.15 4.25 15.47
C ASN A 133 3.33 5.50 15.09
N GLU A 134 2.42 5.35 14.13
CA GLU A 134 1.52 6.42 13.67
C GLU A 134 0.50 6.80 14.75
N ALA A 135 0.00 5.83 15.51
CA ALA A 135 -0.91 6.06 16.62
C ALA A 135 -0.26 6.90 17.73
N GLU A 136 0.97 6.59 18.10
CA GLU A 136 1.72 7.41 19.07
C GLU A 136 2.08 8.79 18.51
N MET A 137 2.36 8.88 17.21
CA MET A 137 2.52 10.19 16.56
C MET A 137 1.23 11.00 16.57
N LYS A 138 0.06 10.37 16.37
CA LYS A 138 -1.26 11.02 16.50
C LYS A 138 -1.44 11.53 17.93
N GLN A 139 -1.23 10.67 18.93
CA GLN A 139 -1.35 10.98 20.36
C GLN A 139 -0.52 12.22 20.75
N ARG A 140 0.74 12.31 20.31
CA ARG A 140 1.63 13.46 20.55
C ARG A 140 1.18 14.77 19.88
N ARG A 141 0.33 14.69 18.83
CA ARG A 141 -0.15 15.84 18.06
C ARG A 141 -1.56 16.30 18.47
N VAL A 142 -2.25 15.53 19.32
CA VAL A 142 -3.58 15.86 19.80
C VAL A 142 -3.50 17.01 20.81
N THR A 143 -4.47 17.92 20.72
CA THR A 143 -4.62 19.02 21.66
C THR A 143 -5.79 18.67 22.59
N PRO A 144 -5.55 18.51 23.90
CA PRO A 144 -6.60 18.16 24.86
C PRO A 144 -7.81 19.10 24.77
N GLY A 145 -9.01 18.54 24.63
CA GLY A 145 -10.27 19.29 24.64
C GLY A 145 -10.55 20.16 23.41
N HIS A 146 -9.69 20.13 22.38
CA HIS A 146 -9.93 20.87 21.14
C HIS A 146 -10.90 20.08 20.23
N PRO A 147 -11.96 20.72 19.70
CA PRO A 147 -12.86 20.06 18.74
C PRO A 147 -12.12 19.49 17.54
N GLY A 148 -12.42 18.25 17.16
CA GLY A 148 -11.77 17.55 16.05
C GLY A 148 -10.41 16.92 16.38
N HIS A 149 -9.97 16.99 17.64
CA HIS A 149 -8.77 16.33 18.15
C HIS A 149 -9.12 15.12 19.04
N GLU A 150 -10.35 14.59 18.96
CA GLU A 150 -10.75 13.40 19.70
C GLU A 150 -9.95 12.16 19.22
N ILE A 151 -9.59 11.29 20.15
CA ILE A 151 -8.71 10.12 19.90
C ILE A 151 -9.48 8.88 19.49
#